data_AF-A0A958G1F8-F1
#
_entry.id   AF-A0A958G1F8-F1
#
_cell.length_a   1.000
_cell.length_b   1.000
_cell.length_c   1.000
_cell.angle_alpha   90.00
_cell.angle_beta   90.00
_cell.angle_gamma   90.00
#
_symmetry.space_group_name_H-M   'P 1'
#
loop_
_entity.id
_entity.type
_entity.pdbx_description
1 polymer ?
#
loop_
_entity_poly.entity_id
_entity_poly.type
_entity_poly.pdbx_seq_one_letter_code
_entity_poly.pdbx_strand_id
1 'polypeptide(L)'
;IWMFIGLLSSRIRSSDGRSGGKLAGVYAGLFSGLSFLTYPGNYHIPVILAASLAYQTYTRGSRATLGLLYMSVTFLTTLGAVELLAYSGDVSLVAGLRLLSDTVTIGSFNESLIFIVRYFRDVDPWMGTLIVSGCISFATLKRLKLCDQQKKSRELELLFYLVVALYLVHGFFGYFAHHMVFYGRLLTFFMPFLILTCVAGLGFIPNTWVRGATLLTLVTVSFLSVLINTQKLRAVAYP
;
A
#
# COMPACT_ATOMS: atom_id res chain seq x y z
N ILE A 1 7.91 -5.13 0.60
CA ILE A 1 7.75 -3.65 0.45
C ILE A 1 9.06 -2.91 0.77
N TRP A 2 9.65 -3.03 1.97
CA TRP A 2 10.88 -2.32 2.35
C TRP A 2 12.13 -2.66 1.53
N MET A 3 12.35 -3.94 1.22
CA MET A 3 13.39 -4.36 0.28
C MET A 3 13.16 -3.77 -1.12
N PHE A 4 11.89 -3.50 -1.48
CA PHE A 4 11.47 -3.03 -2.79
C PHE A 4 11.63 -1.51 -2.94
N ILE A 5 11.22 -0.74 -1.93
CA ILE A 5 11.49 0.72 -1.85
C ILE A 5 13.00 0.97 -1.73
N GLY A 6 13.72 0.12 -0.97
CA GLY A 6 15.17 0.12 -0.89
C GLY A 6 15.84 -0.23 -2.22
N LEU A 7 15.35 -1.22 -2.96
CA LEU A 7 15.87 -1.61 -4.29
C LEU A 7 15.58 -0.54 -5.35
N LEU A 8 14.38 0.05 -5.36
CA LEU A 8 14.01 1.18 -6.23
C LEU A 8 14.88 2.41 -5.95
N SER A 9 15.15 2.73 -4.68
CA SER A 9 15.94 3.92 -4.33
C SER A 9 17.46 3.71 -4.45
N SER A 10 17.98 2.50 -4.21
CA SER A 10 19.42 2.20 -4.27
C SER A 10 19.93 1.87 -5.68
N ARG A 11 19.17 1.14 -6.50
CA ARG A 11 19.62 0.75 -7.85
C ARG A 11 19.41 1.81 -8.92
N ILE A 12 18.64 2.87 -8.62
CA ILE A 12 18.55 4.05 -9.51
C ILE A 12 19.69 5.04 -9.22
N ARG A 13 20.43 4.88 -8.11
CA ARG A 13 21.64 5.67 -7.77
C ARG A 13 22.94 5.12 -8.36
N SER A 14 22.98 3.90 -8.90
CA SER A 14 24.19 3.39 -9.55
C SER A 14 24.48 4.19 -10.83
N SER A 15 25.72 4.64 -11.00
CA SER A 15 26.18 5.59 -12.02
C SER A 15 25.92 5.17 -13.48
N ASP A 16 25.61 3.89 -13.75
CA ASP A 16 25.18 3.41 -15.06
C ASP A 16 23.68 3.66 -15.30
N GLY A 17 23.32 4.93 -15.52
CA GLY A 17 21.94 5.38 -15.71
C GLY A 17 21.16 4.80 -16.91
N ARG A 18 21.64 3.75 -17.58
CA ARG A 18 21.00 3.06 -18.72
C ARG A 18 20.16 1.83 -18.32
N SER A 19 20.48 1.12 -17.23
CA SER A 19 19.81 -0.15 -16.85
C SER A 19 18.80 -0.02 -15.72
N GLY A 20 18.90 1.02 -14.88
CA GLY A 20 18.12 1.17 -13.66
C GLY A 20 16.60 1.18 -13.86
N GLY A 21 16.10 1.88 -14.89
CA GLY A 21 14.66 1.92 -15.18
C GLY A 21 14.09 0.58 -15.63
N LYS A 22 14.84 -0.20 -16.43
CA LYS A 22 14.42 -1.50 -16.94
C LYS A 22 14.29 -2.52 -15.81
N LEU A 23 15.34 -2.65 -14.99
CA LEU A 23 15.34 -3.58 -13.85
C LEU A 23 14.27 -3.22 -12.83
N ALA A 24 14.11 -1.93 -12.51
CA ALA A 24 13.04 -1.46 -11.63
C ALA A 24 11.66 -1.84 -12.16
N GLY A 25 11.42 -1.67 -13.47
CA GLY A 25 10.20 -2.11 -14.14
C GLY A 25 9.98 -3.61 -14.05
N VAL A 26 11.00 -4.42 -14.39
CA VAL A 26 10.95 -5.89 -14.32
C VAL A 26 10.53 -6.36 -12.93
N TYR A 27 11.23 -5.89 -11.89
CA TYR A 27 10.92 -6.24 -10.51
C TYR A 27 9.52 -5.76 -10.12
N ALA A 28 9.10 -4.57 -10.57
CA ALA A 28 7.80 -4.00 -10.21
C ALA A 28 6.68 -4.86 -10.79
N GLY A 29 6.79 -5.25 -12.05
CA GLY A 29 5.80 -6.11 -12.70
C GLY A 29 5.78 -7.53 -12.12
N LEU A 30 6.93 -8.13 -11.81
CA LEU A 30 6.99 -9.42 -11.11
C LEU A 30 6.30 -9.35 -9.75
N PHE A 31 6.62 -8.35 -8.94
CA PHE A 31 6.03 -8.19 -7.61
C PHE A 31 4.52 -7.90 -7.70
N SER A 32 4.10 -7.05 -8.64
CA SER A 32 2.69 -6.79 -8.92
C SER A 32 1.95 -8.06 -9.33
N GLY A 33 2.53 -8.86 -10.23
CA GLY A 33 1.93 -10.10 -10.73
C GLY A 33 1.79 -11.12 -9.62
N LEU A 34 2.86 -11.40 -8.89
CA LEU A 34 2.86 -12.33 -7.77
C LEU A 34 1.91 -11.89 -6.64
N SER A 35 1.90 -10.59 -6.30
CA SER A 35 1.02 -10.11 -5.24
C SER A 35 -0.46 -10.21 -5.62
N PHE A 36 -0.80 -9.93 -6.88
CA PHE A 36 -2.15 -10.07 -7.42
C PHE A 36 -2.58 -11.54 -7.49
N LEU A 37 -1.69 -12.44 -7.92
CA LEU A 37 -1.95 -13.88 -7.97
C LEU A 37 -2.06 -14.50 -6.57
N THR A 38 -1.29 -14.00 -5.59
CA THR A 38 -1.40 -14.45 -4.20
C THR A 38 -2.76 -14.09 -3.61
N TYR A 39 -3.24 -12.88 -3.92
CA TYR A 39 -4.55 -12.43 -3.49
C TYR A 39 -5.08 -11.35 -4.44
N PRO A 40 -6.19 -11.60 -5.15
CA PRO A 40 -6.72 -10.64 -6.11
C PRO A 40 -7.05 -9.27 -5.53
N GLY A 41 -7.44 -9.20 -4.25
CA GLY A 41 -7.67 -7.93 -3.54
C GLY A 41 -6.43 -7.03 -3.42
N ASN A 42 -5.24 -7.54 -3.76
CA ASN A 42 -4.01 -6.77 -3.86
C ASN A 42 -3.88 -5.99 -5.19
N TYR A 43 -4.95 -5.85 -5.98
CA TYR A 43 -4.93 -5.12 -7.26
C TYR A 43 -4.45 -3.66 -7.17
N HIS A 44 -4.46 -3.08 -5.97
CA HIS A 44 -3.87 -1.77 -5.70
C HIS A 44 -2.34 -1.74 -5.84
N ILE A 45 -1.62 -2.86 -5.64
CA ILE A 45 -0.14 -2.93 -5.77
C ILE A 45 0.32 -2.53 -7.18
N PRO A 46 -0.19 -3.15 -8.27
CA PRO A 46 0.08 -2.70 -9.63
C PRO A 46 -0.13 -1.19 -9.81
N VAL A 47 -1.22 -0.63 -9.28
CA VAL A 47 -1.52 0.80 -9.44
C VAL A 47 -0.50 1.67 -8.69
N ILE A 48 -0.14 1.31 -7.46
CA ILE A 48 0.84 2.06 -6.67
C ILE A 48 2.22 2.07 -7.33
N LEU A 49 2.70 0.91 -7.78
CA LEU A 49 4.00 0.81 -8.41
C LEU A 49 4.03 1.50 -9.77
N ALA A 50 2.96 1.40 -10.56
CA ALA A 50 2.84 2.11 -11.83
C ALA A 50 2.85 3.63 -11.61
N ALA A 51 2.04 4.15 -10.68
CA ALA A 51 2.03 5.58 -10.36
C ALA A 51 3.39 6.07 -9.84
N SER A 52 4.09 5.26 -9.05
CA SER A 52 5.44 5.58 -8.55
C SER A 52 6.44 5.68 -9.71
N LEU A 53 6.41 4.76 -10.67
CA LEU A 53 7.25 4.81 -11.88
C LEU A 53 6.83 5.95 -12.83
N ALA A 54 5.54 6.25 -12.94
CA ALA A 54 5.03 7.36 -13.74
C ALA A 54 5.48 8.72 -13.17
N TYR A 55 5.45 8.88 -11.84
CA TYR A 55 6.00 10.07 -11.19
C TYR A 55 7.51 10.22 -11.44
N GLN A 56 8.24 9.11 -11.44
CA GLN A 56 9.66 9.13 -11.83
C GLN A 56 9.85 9.50 -13.30
N THR A 57 8.93 9.11 -14.19
CA THR A 57 8.92 9.50 -15.60
C THR A 57 8.74 11.00 -15.76
N TYR A 58 7.77 11.58 -15.04
CA TYR A 58 7.55 13.02 -15.03
C TYR A 58 8.78 13.80 -14.55
N THR A 59 9.50 13.28 -13.55
CA THR A 59 10.65 13.98 -12.94
C THR A 59 12.00 13.68 -13.58
N ARG A 60 12.17 12.54 -14.26
CA ARG A 60 13.48 12.06 -14.79
C ARG A 60 13.47 11.72 -16.29
N GLY A 61 12.35 11.91 -16.99
CA GLY A 61 12.24 11.76 -18.44
C GLY A 61 12.04 10.31 -18.94
N SER A 62 12.30 10.11 -20.24
CA SER A 62 11.94 8.91 -21.03
C SER A 62 12.45 7.55 -20.51
N ARG A 63 13.48 7.56 -19.64
CA ARG A 63 14.05 6.32 -19.07
C ARG A 63 13.09 5.62 -18.10
N ALA A 64 12.21 6.37 -17.44
CA ALA A 64 11.22 5.78 -16.55
C ALA A 64 9.95 5.32 -17.31
N THR A 65 9.70 5.83 -18.53
CA THR A 65 8.69 5.26 -19.45
C THR A 65 9.03 3.82 -19.82
N LEU A 66 10.31 3.52 -20.06
CA LEU A 66 10.76 2.14 -20.24
C LEU A 66 10.48 1.29 -19.00
N GLY A 67 10.63 1.84 -17.79
CA GLY A 67 10.29 1.14 -16.55
C GLY A 67 8.81 0.75 -16.49
N LEU A 68 7.90 1.63 -16.90
CA LEU A 68 6.47 1.30 -17.03
C LEU A 68 6.23 0.19 -18.05
N LEU A 69 6.85 0.27 -19.23
CA LEU A 69 6.75 -0.78 -20.25
C LEU A 69 7.21 -2.14 -19.70
N TYR A 70 8.40 -2.21 -19.11
CA TYR A 70 8.93 -3.44 -18.53
C TYR A 70 8.04 -3.96 -17.40
N MET A 71 7.49 -3.08 -16.56
CA MET A 71 6.52 -3.46 -15.54
C MET A 71 5.27 -4.09 -16.15
N SER A 72 4.67 -3.46 -17.16
CA SER A 72 3.48 -4.00 -17.83
C SER A 72 3.78 -5.37 -18.46
N VAL A 73 4.90 -5.50 -19.16
CA VAL A 73 5.30 -6.76 -19.80
C VAL A 73 5.53 -7.85 -18.76
N THR A 74 6.28 -7.61 -17.69
CA THR A 74 6.54 -8.65 -16.68
C THR A 74 5.32 -8.97 -15.84
N PHE A 75 4.46 -8.00 -15.55
CA PHE A 75 3.16 -8.23 -14.92
C PHE A 75 2.29 -9.18 -15.76
N LEU A 76 2.09 -8.85 -17.04
CA LEU A 76 1.28 -9.66 -17.95
C LEU A 76 1.91 -11.04 -18.21
N THR A 77 3.23 -11.12 -18.32
CA THR A 77 3.93 -12.41 -18.47
C THR A 77 3.74 -13.29 -17.25
N THR A 78 3.79 -12.71 -16.04
CA THR A 78 3.56 -13.45 -14.79
C THR A 78 2.13 -13.97 -14.72
N LEU A 79 1.13 -13.13 -15.05
CA LEU A 79 -0.26 -13.56 -15.11
C LEU A 79 -0.50 -14.63 -16.17
N GLY A 80 0.01 -14.43 -17.39
CA GLY A 80 -0.15 -15.36 -18.49
C GLY A 80 0.51 -16.71 -18.21
N ALA A 81 1.70 -16.72 -17.61
CA ALA A 81 2.38 -17.97 -17.23
C ALA A 81 1.56 -18.76 -16.21
N VAL A 82 0.98 -18.10 -15.20
CA VAL A 82 0.18 -18.79 -14.18
C VAL A 82 -1.20 -19.17 -14.71
N GLU A 83 -1.81 -18.38 -15.59
CA GLU A 83 -3.05 -18.76 -16.29
C GLU A 83 -2.83 -20.00 -17.16
N LEU A 84 -1.73 -20.07 -17.93
CA LEU A 84 -1.39 -21.24 -18.74
C LEU A 84 -1.18 -22.49 -17.87
N LEU A 85 -0.53 -22.35 -16.71
CA LEU A 85 -0.38 -23.45 -15.76
C LEU A 85 -1.73 -23.88 -15.16
N ALA A 86 -2.60 -22.93 -14.79
CA ALA A 86 -3.93 -23.24 -14.26
C ALA A 86 -4.80 -23.95 -15.32
N TYR A 87 -4.68 -23.53 -16.58
CA TYR A 87 -5.43 -24.12 -17.69
C TYR A 87 -5.05 -25.57 -17.95
N SER A 88 -3.84 -26.00 -17.57
CA SER A 88 -3.46 -27.43 -17.63
C SER A 88 -4.28 -28.32 -16.68
N GLY A 89 -4.97 -27.72 -15.70
CA GLY A 89 -5.95 -28.37 -14.84
C GLY A 89 -7.40 -27.96 -15.12
N ASP A 90 -7.73 -27.47 -16.32
CA ASP A 90 -9.06 -27.01 -16.72
C ASP A 90 -9.63 -25.85 -15.87
N VAL A 91 -8.76 -25.04 -15.25
CA VAL A 91 -9.15 -23.88 -14.45
C VAL A 91 -8.66 -22.59 -15.12
N SER A 92 -9.54 -21.58 -15.20
CA SER A 92 -9.15 -20.21 -15.57
C SER A 92 -9.19 -19.30 -14.35
N LEU A 93 -8.02 -18.76 -13.96
CA LEU A 93 -7.93 -17.81 -12.86
C LEU A 93 -8.59 -16.49 -13.25
N VAL A 94 -8.39 -16.04 -14.50
CA VAL A 94 -9.01 -14.79 -14.99
C VAL A 94 -10.54 -14.89 -14.99
N ALA A 95 -11.12 -16.04 -15.35
CA ALA A 95 -12.55 -16.26 -15.22
C ALA A 95 -13.00 -16.23 -13.76
N GLY A 96 -12.25 -16.89 -12.87
CA GLY A 96 -12.53 -16.91 -11.42
C GLY A 96 -12.51 -15.50 -10.78
N LEU A 97 -11.67 -14.60 -11.26
CA LEU A 97 -11.61 -13.20 -10.79
C LEU A 97 -12.92 -12.44 -11.03
N ARG A 98 -13.63 -12.72 -12.13
CA ARG A 98 -14.91 -12.07 -12.43
C ARG A 98 -16.00 -12.46 -11.44
N LEU A 99 -15.92 -13.68 -10.92
CA LEU A 99 -16.88 -14.21 -9.96
C LEU A 99 -16.53 -13.80 -8.52
N LEU A 100 -15.32 -13.28 -8.28
CA LEU A 100 -14.85 -12.99 -6.93
C LEU A 100 -15.66 -11.87 -6.25
N SER A 101 -16.11 -10.86 -6.99
CA SER A 101 -16.98 -9.81 -6.43
C SER A 101 -18.27 -10.37 -5.88
N ASP A 102 -18.82 -11.40 -6.53
CA ASP A 102 -20.12 -11.98 -6.21
C ASP A 102 -20.03 -12.93 -5.00
N THR A 103 -18.83 -13.43 -4.71
CA THR A 103 -18.57 -14.30 -3.55
C THR A 103 -18.37 -13.55 -2.23
N VAL A 104 -18.10 -12.24 -2.28
CA VAL A 104 -17.91 -11.43 -1.06
C VAL A 104 -19.26 -10.92 -0.57
N THR A 105 -19.93 -11.70 0.27
CA THR A 105 -21.24 -11.36 0.85
C THR A 105 -21.15 -10.66 2.21
N ILE A 106 -19.93 -10.52 2.75
CA ILE A 106 -19.70 -10.01 4.11
C ILE A 106 -19.37 -8.51 4.08
N GLY A 107 -20.17 -7.74 4.82
CA GLY A 107 -20.00 -6.31 5.06
C GLY A 107 -21.15 -5.48 4.51
N SER A 108 -20.96 -4.17 4.40
CA SER A 108 -22.00 -3.23 3.97
C SER A 108 -21.44 -2.18 3.02
N PHE A 109 -22.08 -2.03 1.86
CA PHE A 109 -21.71 -1.01 0.87
C PHE A 109 -21.80 0.40 1.44
N ASN A 110 -22.79 0.65 2.31
CA ASN A 110 -22.98 1.94 3.00
C ASN A 110 -21.79 2.32 3.90
N GLU A 111 -20.98 1.34 4.30
CA GLU A 111 -19.83 1.55 5.17
C GLU A 111 -18.54 1.77 4.39
N SER A 112 -18.53 1.61 3.06
CA SER A 112 -17.30 1.53 2.26
C SER A 112 -16.39 2.76 2.39
N LEU A 113 -16.96 3.98 2.52
CA LEU A 113 -16.18 5.21 2.69
C LEU A 113 -15.65 5.39 4.12
N ILE A 114 -16.44 4.96 5.12
CA ILE A 114 -16.12 5.11 6.55
C ILE A 114 -15.49 3.86 7.15
N PHE A 115 -15.18 2.85 6.33
CA PHE A 115 -14.76 1.53 6.78
C PHE A 115 -13.51 1.61 7.65
N ILE A 116 -12.49 2.37 7.25
CA ILE A 116 -11.27 2.53 8.04
C ILE A 116 -11.54 3.12 9.43
N VAL A 117 -12.48 4.06 9.53
CA VAL A 117 -12.85 4.70 10.79
C VAL A 117 -13.58 3.71 11.69
N ARG A 118 -14.54 2.96 11.14
CA ARG A 118 -15.25 1.91 11.89
C ARG A 118 -14.32 0.78 12.31
N TYR A 119 -13.45 0.32 11.42
CA TYR A 119 -12.47 -0.70 11.72
C TYR A 119 -11.58 -0.28 12.90
N PHE A 120 -11.03 0.93 12.85
CA PHE A 120 -10.25 1.44 13.96
C PHE A 120 -11.07 1.55 15.23
N ARG A 121 -12.27 2.12 15.20
CA ARG A 121 -13.09 2.25 16.42
C ARG A 121 -13.48 0.90 17.04
N ASP A 122 -13.90 -0.06 16.21
CA ASP A 122 -14.60 -1.26 16.66
C ASP A 122 -13.65 -2.48 16.81
N VAL A 123 -12.59 -2.58 16.00
CA VAL A 123 -11.67 -3.71 15.97
C VAL A 123 -10.35 -3.42 16.71
N ASP A 124 -9.71 -2.29 16.41
CA ASP A 124 -8.40 -1.94 16.99
C ASP A 124 -8.27 -0.42 17.28
N PRO A 125 -8.94 0.06 18.35
CA PRO A 125 -9.04 1.50 18.66
C PRO A 125 -7.70 2.12 19.02
N TRP A 126 -6.82 1.36 19.66
CA TRP A 126 -5.50 1.84 20.05
C TRP A 126 -4.61 2.06 18.83
N MET A 127 -4.49 1.05 17.96
CA MET A 127 -3.70 1.19 16.73
C MET A 127 -4.27 2.28 15.83
N GLY A 128 -5.59 2.33 15.69
CA GLY A 128 -6.26 3.36 14.91
C GLY A 128 -5.96 4.77 15.40
N THR A 129 -6.03 4.99 16.71
CA THR A 129 -5.70 6.30 17.30
C THR A 129 -4.25 6.69 17.03
N LEU A 130 -3.30 5.74 17.15
CA LEU A 130 -1.89 5.99 16.85
C LEU A 130 -1.65 6.34 15.38
N ILE A 131 -2.29 5.61 14.45
CA ILE A 131 -2.12 5.85 13.01
C ILE A 131 -2.73 7.19 12.62
N VAL A 132 -3.95 7.47 13.06
CA VAL A 132 -4.65 8.73 12.75
C VAL A 132 -3.89 9.92 13.31
N SER A 133 -3.50 9.88 14.59
CA SER A 133 -2.70 10.95 15.21
C SER A 133 -1.36 11.13 14.49
N GLY A 134 -0.65 10.05 14.17
CA GLY A 134 0.60 10.12 13.42
C GLY A 134 0.45 10.72 12.02
N CYS A 135 -0.61 10.39 11.28
CA CYS A 135 -0.89 10.98 9.97
C CYS A 135 -1.23 12.48 10.08
N ILE A 136 -2.02 12.88 11.08
CA ILE A 136 -2.34 14.29 11.34
C ILE A 136 -1.08 15.07 11.72
N SER A 137 -0.24 14.53 12.61
CA SER A 137 1.03 15.13 12.99
C SER A 137 1.95 15.30 11.80
N PHE A 138 2.09 14.28 10.95
CA PHE A 138 2.88 14.36 9.72
C PHE A 138 2.40 15.49 8.79
N ALA A 139 1.09 15.54 8.50
CA ALA A 139 0.51 16.57 7.64
C ALA A 139 0.67 17.98 8.23
N THR A 140 0.49 18.13 9.54
CA THR A 140 0.59 19.41 10.25
C THR A 140 2.03 19.93 10.26
N LEU A 141 3.00 19.09 10.69
CA LEU A 141 4.42 19.46 10.75
C LEU A 141 4.94 19.89 9.38
N LYS A 142 4.50 19.20 8.33
CA LYS A 142 4.85 19.54 6.95
C LYS A 142 4.23 20.85 6.49
N ARG A 143 2.94 21.09 6.75
CA ARG A 143 2.25 22.33 6.37
C ARG A 143 2.84 23.56 7.02
N LEU A 144 3.29 23.43 8.28
CA LEU A 144 3.97 24.49 9.01
C LEU A 144 5.39 24.79 8.50
N LYS A 145 5.86 24.07 7.46
CA LYS A 145 7.21 24.20 6.87
C LYS A 145 8.34 24.13 7.90
N LEU A 146 8.10 23.49 9.04
CA LEU A 146 9.09 23.31 10.10
C LEU A 146 10.22 22.34 9.69
N CYS A 147 10.24 21.89 8.42
CA CYS A 147 11.08 20.82 7.95
C CYS A 147 11.65 21.15 6.55
N ASP A 148 12.93 21.51 6.52
CA ASP A 148 13.68 21.83 5.30
C ASP A 148 14.27 20.58 4.59
N GLN A 149 13.89 19.37 5.02
CA GLN A 149 14.29 18.11 4.37
C GLN A 149 13.41 17.78 3.14
N GLN A 150 13.41 18.66 2.14
CA GLN A 150 12.41 18.71 1.07
C GLN A 150 12.36 17.48 0.14
N LYS A 151 13.50 16.83 -0.18
CA LYS A 151 13.53 15.82 -1.26
C LYS A 151 12.97 14.45 -0.85
N LYS A 152 13.35 13.91 0.31
CA LYS A 152 12.90 12.58 0.76
C LYS A 152 11.44 12.59 1.25
N SER A 153 10.96 13.75 1.72
CA SER A 153 9.57 13.95 2.14
C SER A 153 8.57 13.91 0.98
N ARG A 154 8.98 14.28 -0.24
CA ARG A 154 8.08 14.40 -1.39
C ARG A 154 7.63 13.05 -1.96
N GLU A 155 8.51 12.06 -2.03
CA GLU A 155 8.17 10.71 -2.50
C GLU A 155 7.20 10.01 -1.53
N LEU A 156 7.44 10.14 -0.22
CA LEU A 156 6.56 9.58 0.82
C LEU A 156 5.20 10.27 0.86
N GLU A 157 5.15 11.58 0.62
CA GLU A 157 3.90 12.33 0.50
C GLU A 157 3.09 11.91 -0.72
N LEU A 158 3.72 11.77 -1.88
CA LEU A 158 3.05 11.25 -3.07
C LEU A 158 2.46 9.87 -2.78
N LEU A 159 3.22 8.99 -2.11
CA LEU A 159 2.76 7.67 -1.74
C LEU A 159 1.57 7.73 -0.78
N PHE A 160 1.62 8.61 0.23
CA PHE A 160 0.51 8.83 1.15
C PHE A 160 -0.75 9.29 0.42
N TYR A 161 -0.66 10.33 -0.41
CA TYR A 161 -1.82 10.83 -1.16
C TYR A 161 -2.35 9.82 -2.15
N LEU A 162 -1.49 9.05 -2.80
CA LEU A 162 -1.90 7.98 -3.70
C LEU A 162 -2.66 6.88 -2.97
N VAL A 163 -2.18 6.47 -1.79
CA VAL A 163 -2.83 5.46 -0.95
C VAL A 163 -4.20 5.95 -0.46
N VAL A 164 -4.28 7.21 -0.02
CA VAL A 164 -5.56 7.84 0.36
C VAL A 164 -6.51 7.93 -0.84
N ALA A 165 -6.01 8.35 -2.02
CA ALA A 165 -6.80 8.42 -3.23
C ALA A 165 -7.33 7.05 -3.65
N LEU A 166 -6.50 6.00 -3.59
CA LEU A 166 -6.92 4.63 -3.89
C LEU A 166 -7.95 4.12 -2.89
N TYR A 167 -7.78 4.40 -1.60
CA TYR A 167 -8.78 4.08 -0.58
C TYR A 167 -10.12 4.76 -0.91
N LEU A 168 -10.10 6.06 -1.24
CA LEU A 168 -11.31 6.82 -1.57
C LEU A 168 -11.96 6.34 -2.86
N VAL A 169 -11.19 6.05 -3.91
CA VAL A 169 -11.69 5.49 -5.16
C VAL A 169 -12.35 4.14 -4.90
N HIS A 170 -11.70 3.26 -4.15
CA HIS A 170 -12.28 1.96 -3.81
C HIS A 170 -13.55 2.11 -2.97
N GLY A 171 -13.53 2.96 -1.94
CA GLY A 171 -14.69 3.26 -1.10
C GLY A 171 -15.84 3.90 -1.88
N PHE A 172 -15.54 4.74 -2.87
CA PHE A 172 -16.51 5.33 -3.78
C PHE A 172 -17.18 4.27 -4.66
N PHE A 173 -16.41 3.38 -5.27
CA PHE A 173 -16.97 2.26 -6.05
C PHE A 173 -17.78 1.29 -5.16
N GLY A 174 -17.34 1.07 -3.91
CA GLY A 174 -18.10 0.28 -2.95
C GLY A 174 -19.44 0.94 -2.60
N TYR A 175 -19.43 2.23 -2.27
CA TYR A 175 -20.63 2.94 -1.81
C TYR A 175 -21.64 3.20 -2.95
N PHE A 176 -21.18 3.68 -4.11
CA PHE A 176 -22.07 4.09 -5.20
C PHE A 176 -22.32 2.99 -6.22
N ALA A 177 -21.27 2.27 -6.64
CA ALA A 177 -21.37 1.26 -7.69
C ALA A 177 -21.73 -0.13 -7.16
N HIS A 178 -21.77 -0.33 -5.83
CA HIS A 178 -22.10 -1.60 -5.18
C HIS A 178 -21.29 -2.80 -5.73
N HIS A 179 -20.06 -2.53 -6.19
CA HIS A 179 -19.26 -3.51 -6.93
C HIS A 179 -18.37 -4.37 -6.03
N MET A 180 -17.87 -3.80 -4.93
CA MET A 180 -17.08 -4.51 -3.93
C MET A 180 -17.22 -3.84 -2.57
N VAL A 181 -17.46 -4.66 -1.54
CA VAL A 181 -17.51 -4.20 -0.15
C VAL A 181 -16.09 -4.08 0.40
N PHE A 182 -15.85 -3.07 1.25
CA PHE A 182 -14.62 -2.96 2.01
C PHE A 182 -14.66 -3.93 3.20
N TYR A 183 -13.61 -4.72 3.38
CA TYR A 183 -13.46 -5.64 4.53
C TYR A 183 -12.02 -5.62 5.05
N GLY A 184 -11.80 -6.18 6.25
CA GLY A 184 -10.55 -6.03 7.00
C GLY A 184 -9.30 -6.45 6.23
N ARG A 185 -9.39 -7.48 5.38
CA ARG A 185 -8.26 -7.94 4.56
C ARG A 185 -7.86 -6.95 3.47
N LEU A 186 -8.78 -6.14 2.95
CA LEU A 186 -8.41 -5.04 2.04
C LEU A 186 -7.73 -3.91 2.81
N LEU A 187 -8.11 -3.70 4.08
CA LEU A 187 -7.47 -2.67 4.90
C LEU A 187 -6.00 -3.00 5.20
N THR A 188 -5.65 -4.27 5.40
CA THR A 188 -4.25 -4.68 5.67
C THR A 188 -3.30 -4.30 4.53
N PHE A 189 -3.82 -4.12 3.32
CA PHE A 189 -3.04 -3.59 2.20
C PHE A 189 -2.62 -2.13 2.42
N PHE A 190 -3.52 -1.27 2.91
CA PHE A 190 -3.26 0.15 3.12
C PHE A 190 -2.40 0.42 4.37
N MET A 191 -2.51 -0.44 5.39
CA MET A 191 -1.86 -0.27 6.69
C MET A 191 -0.34 -0.03 6.65
N PRO A 192 0.48 -0.81 5.90
CA PRO A 192 1.92 -0.55 5.81
C PRO A 192 2.27 0.86 5.33
N PHE A 193 1.47 1.44 4.43
CA PHE A 193 1.70 2.78 3.90
C PHE A 193 1.32 3.89 4.89
N LEU A 194 0.26 3.67 5.66
CA LEU A 194 -0.12 4.57 6.75
C LEU A 194 0.96 4.56 7.85
N ILE A 195 1.42 3.36 8.26
CA ILE A 195 2.52 3.21 9.23
C ILE A 195 3.79 3.88 8.73
N LEU A 196 4.14 3.71 7.45
CA LEU A 196 5.26 4.39 6.81
C LEU A 196 5.18 5.91 6.96
N THR A 197 3.99 6.48 6.78
CA THR A 197 3.74 7.92 6.92
C THR A 197 3.92 8.37 8.37
N CYS A 198 3.41 7.60 9.34
CA CYS A 198 3.59 7.87 10.76
C CYS A 198 5.09 7.84 11.15
N VAL A 199 5.82 6.80 10.73
CA VAL A 199 7.27 6.67 11.00
C VAL A 199 8.07 7.78 10.33
N ALA A 200 7.68 8.19 9.11
CA ALA A 200 8.28 9.35 8.46
C ALA A 200 8.09 10.63 9.28
N GLY A 201 6.93 10.77 9.95
CA GLY A 201 6.64 11.85 10.88
C GLY A 201 7.60 11.90 12.08
N LEU A 202 8.00 10.75 12.62
CA LEU A 202 8.99 10.68 13.71
C LEU A 202 10.35 11.25 13.30
N GLY A 203 10.69 11.19 12.00
CA GLY A 203 11.89 11.80 11.44
C GLY A 203 11.98 13.31 11.68
N PHE A 204 10.84 13.97 11.92
CA PHE A 204 10.79 15.40 12.20
C PHE A 204 11.11 15.77 13.66
N ILE A 205 11.21 14.80 14.57
CA ILE A 205 11.61 15.05 15.95
C ILE A 205 13.15 15.21 15.99
N PRO A 206 13.68 16.41 16.30
CA PRO A 206 15.13 16.66 16.23
C PRO A 206 15.88 15.96 17.36
N ASN A 207 15.27 15.87 18.55
CA ASN A 207 15.88 15.24 19.70
C ASN A 207 15.81 13.71 19.56
N THR A 208 16.98 13.07 19.46
CA THR A 208 17.13 11.62 19.26
C THR A 208 16.57 10.81 20.42
N TRP A 209 16.70 11.30 21.66
CA TRP A 209 16.13 10.65 22.84
C TRP A 209 14.62 10.69 22.83
N VAL A 210 14.02 11.85 22.56
CA VAL A 210 12.56 12.00 22.45
C VAL A 210 12.04 11.11 21.33
N ARG A 211 12.69 11.12 20.16
CA ARG A 211 12.32 10.27 19.02
C ARG A 211 12.39 8.78 19.38
N GLY A 212 13.47 8.36 20.07
CA GLY A 212 13.65 6.98 20.52
C GLY A 212 12.59 6.56 21.53
N ALA A 213 12.29 7.42 22.51
CA ALA A 213 11.23 7.20 23.48
C ALA A 213 9.86 7.09 22.80
N THR A 214 9.53 8.01 21.89
CA THR A 214 8.28 7.95 21.12
C THR A 214 8.17 6.67 20.30
N LEU A 215 9.24 6.26 19.61
CA LEU A 215 9.27 5.01 18.86
C LEU A 215 9.03 3.81 19.78
N LEU A 216 9.72 3.75 20.93
CA LEU A 216 9.56 2.68 21.91
C LEU A 216 8.12 2.63 22.44
N THR A 217 7.53 3.78 22.79
CA THR A 217 6.13 3.86 23.22
C THR A 217 5.19 3.35 22.14
N LEU A 218 5.37 3.76 20.88
CA LEU A 218 4.54 3.31 19.76
C LEU A 218 4.64 1.80 19.55
N VAL A 219 5.84 1.23 19.60
CA VAL A 219 6.06 -0.23 19.48
C VAL A 219 5.41 -0.97 20.64
N THR A 220 5.59 -0.50 21.88
CA THR A 220 5.01 -1.12 23.07
C THR A 220 3.48 -1.07 23.04
N VAL A 221 2.88 0.08 22.71
CA VAL A 221 1.42 0.21 22.59
C VAL A 221 0.89 -0.66 21.44
N SER A 222 1.59 -0.73 20.32
CA SER A 222 1.22 -1.60 19.20
C SER A 222 1.23 -3.07 19.62
N PHE A 223 2.27 -3.51 20.33
CA PHE A 223 2.40 -4.88 20.82
C PHE A 223 1.32 -5.21 21.84
N LEU A 224 1.09 -4.32 22.82
CA LEU A 224 0.02 -4.47 23.80
C LEU A 224 -1.37 -4.50 23.15
N SER A 225 -1.61 -3.66 22.13
CA SER A 225 -2.89 -3.67 21.41
C SER A 225 -3.14 -5.04 20.74
N VAL A 226 -2.12 -5.60 20.08
CA VAL A 226 -2.22 -6.94 19.48
C VAL A 226 -2.55 -7.98 20.55
N LEU A 227 -1.86 -7.96 21.69
CA LEU A 227 -2.10 -8.90 22.79
C LEU A 227 -3.54 -8.82 23.32
N ILE A 228 -4.00 -7.61 23.61
CA ILE A 228 -5.35 -7.35 24.13
C ILE A 228 -6.44 -7.74 23.12
N ASN A 229 -6.20 -7.46 21.83
CA ASN A 229 -7.19 -7.65 20.78
C ASN A 229 -7.05 -8.99 20.04
N THR A 230 -6.17 -9.90 20.45
CA THR A 230 -5.94 -11.20 19.78
C THR A 230 -7.23 -11.99 19.54
N GLN A 231 -8.15 -12.02 20.52
CA GLN A 231 -9.43 -12.73 20.39
C GLN A 231 -10.36 -12.07 19.37
N LYS A 232 -10.47 -10.73 19.38
CA LYS A 232 -11.26 -9.97 18.40
C LYS A 232 -10.68 -10.07 16.99
N LEU A 233 -9.35 -10.02 16.87
CA LEU A 233 -8.64 -10.16 15.61
C LEU A 233 -8.88 -11.54 14.98
N ARG A 234 -8.92 -12.62 15.77
CA ARG A 234 -9.27 -13.96 15.26
C ARG A 234 -10.68 -14.01 14.68
N ALA A 235 -11.66 -13.41 15.37
CA ALA A 235 -13.04 -13.39 14.90
C ALA A 235 -13.26 -12.56 13.61
N VAL A 236 -12.41 -11.57 13.35
CA VAL A 236 -12.52 -10.67 12.17
C VAL A 236 -11.63 -11.11 11.00
N ALA A 237 -10.47 -11.73 11.27
CA ALA A 237 -9.52 -12.13 10.22
C ALA A 237 -9.93 -13.41 9.46
N TYR A 238 -10.73 -14.27 10.10
CA TYR A 238 -11.24 -15.52 9.55
C TYR A 238 -12.71 -15.71 9.96
N PRO A 239 -13.67 -15.05 9.28
CA PRO A 239 -15.04 -15.54 9.27
C PRO A 239 -15.11 -16.87 8.49
#